data_AF-A0A1Q6DWY1-F1
#
_entry.id   AF-A0A1Q6DWY1-F1
#
_cell.length_a   1.000
_cell.length_b   1.000
_cell.length_c   1.000
_cell.angle_alpha   90.00
_cell.angle_beta   90.00
_cell.angle_gamma   90.00
#
_symmetry.space_group_name_H-M   'P 1'
#
loop_
_entity.id
_entity.type
_entity.pdbx_description
1 polymer ?
#
loop_
_entity_poly.entity_id
_entity_poly.type
_entity_poly.pdbx_seq_one_letter_code
_entity_poly.pdbx_strand_id
1 'polypeptide(L)'
;MSDSKYVESLKKTALSSLLGIVAGFVAFFISKGPEGPLQRDFFGFIVIVFFIWIQQSIYPMIDIDPGDFSGKDWAYLGLMTLSFGFIVWTLILNSVY
;
A
#
# COMPACT_ATOMS: atom_id res chain seq x y z
N MET A 1 14.67 -26.94 -5.25
CA MET A 1 15.30 -25.67 -5.69
C MET A 1 14.29 -24.69 -6.31
N SER A 2 13.01 -25.05 -6.49
CA SER A 2 11.94 -24.17 -6.99
C SER A 2 11.10 -23.49 -5.89
N ASP A 3 11.03 -24.06 -4.69
CA ASP A 3 10.08 -23.62 -3.66
C ASP A 3 10.43 -22.27 -3.02
N SER A 4 11.72 -21.95 -2.88
CA SER A 4 12.17 -20.72 -2.21
C SER A 4 11.71 -19.45 -2.95
N LYS A 5 11.82 -19.42 -4.28
CA LYS A 5 11.40 -18.27 -5.10
C LYS A 5 9.89 -18.03 -5.07
N TYR A 6 9.11 -19.12 -4.98
CA TYR A 6 7.66 -19.04 -4.92
C TYR A 6 7.19 -18.47 -3.58
N VAL A 7 7.80 -18.95 -2.49
CA VAL A 7 7.56 -18.43 -1.13
C VAL A 7 7.95 -16.96 -1.02
N GLU A 8 9.06 -16.56 -1.65
CA GLU A 8 9.51 -15.17 -1.65
C GLU A 8 8.53 -14.26 -2.40
N SER A 9 8.07 -14.68 -3.58
CA SER A 9 7.08 -13.94 -4.37
C SER A 9 5.74 -13.81 -3.63
N LEU A 10 5.31 -14.88 -2.95
CA LEU A 10 4.10 -14.89 -2.15
C LEU A 10 4.22 -13.93 -0.94
N LYS A 11 5.37 -13.89 -0.26
CA LYS A 11 5.64 -12.94 0.83
C LYS A 11 5.56 -11.50 0.32
N LYS A 12 6.13 -11.22 -0.85
CA LYS A 12 6.12 -9.87 -1.48
C LYS A 12 4.70 -9.39 -1.74
N THR A 13 3.87 -10.23 -2.38
CA THR A 13 2.46 -9.89 -2.64
C THR A 13 1.66 -9.78 -1.36
N ALA A 14 1.81 -10.70 -0.42
CA ALA A 14 1.09 -10.68 0.86
C ALA A 14 1.40 -9.42 1.68
N LEU A 15 2.68 -9.03 1.75
CA LEU A 15 3.10 -7.83 2.46
C LEU A 15 2.57 -6.55 1.79
N SER A 16 2.67 -6.47 0.46
CA SER A 16 2.17 -5.34 -0.32
C SER A 16 0.65 -5.16 -0.17
N SER A 17 -0.11 -6.25 -0.17
CA SER A 17 -1.55 -6.22 0.11
C SER A 17 -1.87 -5.83 1.55
N LEU A 18 -1.15 -6.37 2.53
CA LEU A 18 -1.35 -6.02 3.95
C LEU A 18 -1.05 -4.54 4.20
N LEU A 19 0.03 -4.02 3.62
CA LEU A 19 0.39 -2.61 3.68
C LEU A 19 -0.63 -1.73 2.98
N GLY A 20 -1.19 -2.16 1.85
CA GLY A 20 -2.29 -1.46 1.18
C GLY A 20 -3.53 -1.33 2.07
N ILE A 21 -3.90 -2.41 2.77
CA ILE A 21 -5.03 -2.37 3.71
C ILE A 21 -4.77 -1.38 4.85
N VAL A 22 -3.58 -1.46 5.48
CA VAL A 22 -3.19 -0.53 6.56
C VAL A 22 -3.18 0.92 6.05
N ALA A 23 -2.64 1.16 4.86
CA ALA A 23 -2.63 2.47 4.23
C ALA A 23 -4.04 3.03 4.03
N GLY A 24 -5.00 2.21 3.58
CA GLY A 24 -6.40 2.60 3.40
C GLY A 24 -7.09 2.99 4.72
N PHE A 25 -6.82 2.26 5.81
CA PHE A 25 -7.31 2.62 7.14
C PHE A 25 -6.70 3.93 7.64
N VAL A 26 -5.38 4.10 7.50
CA VAL A 26 -4.67 5.33 7.93
C VAL A 26 -5.13 6.52 7.10
N ALA A 27 -5.34 6.35 5.79
CA ALA A 27 -5.90 7.36 4.91
C ALA A 27 -7.28 7.82 5.38
N PHE A 28 -8.16 6.90 5.79
CA PHE A 28 -9.47 7.27 6.35
C PHE A 28 -9.38 8.09 7.64
N PHE A 29 -8.50 7.73 8.58
CA PHE A 29 -8.30 8.50 9.81
C PHE A 29 -7.74 9.90 9.54
N ILE A 30 -6.78 10.03 8.63
CA ILE A 30 -6.20 11.32 8.24
C ILE A 30 -7.23 12.16 7.46
N SER A 31 -8.04 11.53 6.61
CA SER A 31 -9.15 12.17 5.89
C SER A 31 -10.25 12.72 6.82
N LYS A 32 -10.38 12.27 8.07
CA LYS A 32 -11.35 12.87 9.00
C LYS A 32 -10.94 14.25 9.54
N GLY A 33 -9.67 14.64 9.40
CA GLY A 33 -9.14 15.91 9.93
C GLY A 33 -9.47 17.17 9.10
N PRO A 34 -9.47 17.13 7.75
CA PRO A 34 -9.77 18.31 6.93
C PRO A 34 -11.27 18.59 6.76
N GLU A 35 -11.69 19.82 7.08
CA GLU A 35 -13.05 20.32 6.80
C GLU A 35 -13.19 20.73 5.33
N GLY A 36 -13.32 19.74 4.42
CA GLY A 36 -13.58 19.99 3.01
C GLY A 36 -13.51 18.70 2.16
N PRO A 37 -14.52 18.38 1.31
CA PRO A 37 -14.54 17.15 0.51
C PRO A 37 -13.31 16.99 -0.38
N LEU A 38 -12.95 18.05 -1.11
CA LEU A 38 -11.78 18.07 -2.00
C LEU A 38 -10.45 17.89 -1.25
N GLN A 39 -10.34 18.48 -0.05
CA GLN A 39 -9.14 18.40 0.76
C GLN A 39 -9.01 17.01 1.37
N ARG A 40 -10.12 16.46 1.84
CA ARG A 40 -10.20 15.11 2.40
C ARG A 40 -9.75 14.04 1.40
N ASP A 41 -10.19 14.15 0.15
CA ASP A 41 -9.87 13.17 -0.88
C ASP A 41 -8.40 13.26 -1.33
N PHE A 42 -7.86 14.47 -1.42
CA PHE A 42 -6.46 14.69 -1.79
C PHE A 42 -5.47 14.17 -0.72
N PHE A 43 -5.80 14.38 0.56
CA PHE A 43 -4.99 13.88 1.67
C PHE A 43 -5.00 12.35 1.75
N GLY A 44 -6.15 11.70 1.52
CA GLY A 44 -6.23 10.23 1.49
C GLY A 44 -5.36 9.61 0.38
N PHE A 45 -5.38 10.21 -0.80
CA PHE A 45 -4.52 9.76 -1.92
C PHE A 45 -3.02 9.95 -1.62
N ILE A 46 -2.64 11.09 -1.06
CA ILE A 46 -1.25 11.37 -0.63
C ILE A 46 -0.75 10.32 0.37
N VAL A 47 -1.60 9.92 1.32
CA VAL A 47 -1.23 8.91 2.33
C VAL A 47 -0.95 7.55 1.67
N ILE A 48 -1.78 7.13 0.71
CA ILE A 48 -1.56 5.88 -0.03
C ILE A 48 -0.24 5.93 -0.79
N VAL A 49 0.07 7.04 -1.48
CA VAL A 49 1.35 7.24 -2.16
C VAL A 49 2.53 7.27 -1.19
N PHE A 50 2.35 7.83 0.01
CA PHE A 50 3.37 7.84 1.05
C PHE A 50 3.65 6.43 1.60
N PHE A 51 2.61 5.60 1.74
CA PHE A 51 2.77 4.19 2.10
C PHE A 51 3.52 3.39 1.03
N ILE A 52 3.38 3.76 -0.25
CA ILE A 52 4.17 3.17 -1.34
C ILE A 52 5.67 3.47 -1.21
N TRP A 53 6.03 4.58 -0.57
CA TRP A 53 7.41 4.91 -0.22
C TRP A 53 7.88 4.16 1.04
N ILE A 54 7.03 4.09 2.08
CA ILE A 54 7.35 3.37 3.33
C ILE A 54 7.62 1.88 3.08
N GLN A 55 6.91 1.23 2.15
CA GLN A 55 7.15 -0.18 1.85
C GLN A 55 8.60 -0.44 1.44
N GLN A 56 9.30 0.52 0.81
CA GLN A 56 10.71 0.36 0.44
C GLN A 56 11.63 0.18 1.66
N SER A 57 11.25 0.76 2.81
CA SER A 57 11.98 0.60 4.08
C SER A 57 11.57 -0.65 4.87
N ILE A 58 10.42 -1.27 4.56
CA ILE A 58 9.94 -2.46 5.27
C ILE A 58 10.49 -3.75 4.62
N TYR A 59 10.72 -3.78 3.31
CA TYR A 59 11.33 -4.94 2.62
C TYR A 59 12.66 -5.42 3.23
N PRO A 60 13.62 -4.55 3.59
CA PRO A 60 14.87 -5.02 4.21
C PRO A 60 14.69 -5.58 5.63
N MET A 61 13.56 -5.33 6.32
CA MET A 61 13.28 -5.93 7.64
C MET A 61 12.84 -7.40 7.56
N ILE A 62 12.39 -7.86 6.39
CA ILE A 62 11.90 -9.23 6.16
C ILE A 62 12.86 -10.06 5.30
N ASP A 63 14.12 -9.63 5.24
CA ASP A 63 15.20 -10.30 4.50
C ASP A 63 14.92 -10.40 2.98
N ILE A 64 14.15 -9.43 2.46
CA ILE A 64 13.90 -9.27 1.03
C ILE A 64 14.79 -8.14 0.55
N ASP A 65 15.79 -8.47 -0.28
CA ASP A 65 16.70 -7.47 -0.83
C ASP A 65 15.95 -6.54 -1.79
N PRO A 66 15.76 -5.25 -1.46
CA PRO A 66 15.08 -4.30 -2.33
C PRO A 66 15.85 -4.04 -3.62
N GLY A 67 17.16 -4.37 -3.64
CA GLY A 67 18.06 -4.21 -4.79
C GLY A 67 17.86 -5.25 -5.89
N ASP A 68 17.23 -6.39 -5.59
CA ASP A 68 16.94 -7.44 -6.57
C ASP A 68 15.68 -7.15 -7.42
N PHE A 69 14.93 -6.11 -7.05
CA PHE A 69 13.74 -5.70 -7.78
C PHE A 69 14.06 -4.85 -8.99
N SER A 70 13.58 -5.28 -10.15
CA SER A 70 13.58 -4.42 -11.33
C SER A 70 12.63 -3.24 -11.12
N GLY A 71 12.84 -2.13 -11.82
CA GLY A 71 11.91 -0.98 -11.79
C GLY A 71 10.46 -1.35 -12.17
N LYS A 72 10.28 -2.44 -12.94
CA LYS A 72 8.95 -3.00 -13.26
C LYS A 72 8.29 -3.66 -12.04
N ASP A 73 9.06 -4.32 -11.19
CA ASP A 73 8.55 -4.99 -9.99
C ASP A 73 8.10 -3.98 -8.94
N TRP A 74 8.86 -2.89 -8.81
CA TRP A 74 8.48 -1.73 -8.00
C TRP A 74 7.18 -1.09 -8.47
N ALA A 75 7.01 -0.94 -9.79
CA ALA A 75 5.75 -0.45 -10.34
C ALA A 75 4.59 -1.41 -10.00
N TYR A 76 4.82 -2.73 -10.06
CA TYR A 76 3.80 -3.74 -9.75
C TYR A 76 3.37 -3.71 -8.27
N LEU A 77 4.35 -3.66 -7.35
CA LEU A 77 4.11 -3.50 -5.91
C LEU A 77 3.37 -2.19 -5.59
N GLY A 78 3.81 -1.08 -6.19
CA GLY A 78 3.16 0.21 -6.03
C GLY A 78 1.71 0.17 -6.49
N LEU A 79 1.44 -0.41 -7.66
CA LEU A 79 0.09 -0.56 -8.21
C LEU A 79 -0.81 -1.44 -7.32
N MET A 80 -0.25 -2.52 -6.77
CA MET A 80 -0.97 -3.41 -5.86
C MET A 80 -1.37 -2.70 -4.57
N THR A 81 -0.41 -2.07 -3.89
CA THR A 81 -0.67 -1.31 -2.66
C THR A 81 -1.62 -0.15 -2.91
N LEU A 82 -1.48 0.56 -4.04
CA LEU A 82 -2.39 1.63 -4.43
C LEU A 82 -3.82 1.10 -4.61
N SER A 83 -3.97 0.01 -5.36
CA SER A 83 -5.28 -0.57 -5.66
C SER A 83 -5.97 -1.05 -4.38
N PHE A 84 -5.27 -1.80 -3.52
CA PHE A 84 -5.83 -2.27 -2.25
C PHE A 84 -6.14 -1.12 -1.29
N GLY A 85 -5.24 -0.13 -1.16
CA GLY A 85 -5.48 1.04 -0.33
C GLY A 85 -6.67 1.86 -0.79
N PHE A 86 -6.83 2.03 -2.11
CA PHE A 86 -7.97 2.73 -2.69
C PHE A 86 -9.28 1.97 -2.50
N ILE A 87 -9.28 0.64 -2.68
CA ILE A 87 -10.45 -0.22 -2.42
C ILE A 87 -10.88 -0.12 -0.96
N VAL A 88 -9.95 -0.26 -0.01
CA VAL A 88 -10.28 -0.18 1.42
C VAL A 88 -10.78 1.22 1.78
N TRP A 89 -10.12 2.27 1.28
CA TRP A 89 -10.53 3.64 1.55
C TRP A 89 -11.93 3.95 0.99
N THR A 90 -12.21 3.59 -0.26
CA THR A 90 -13.53 3.79 -0.89
C THR A 90 -14.61 2.95 -0.22
N LEU A 91 -14.32 1.70 0.18
CA LEU A 91 -15.27 0.86 0.93
C LEU A 91 -15.64 1.50 2.27
N ILE A 92 -14.65 1.98 3.03
CA ILE A 92 -14.90 2.62 4.32
C ILE A 92 -15.71 3.91 4.12
N LEU A 93 -15.32 4.74 3.15
CA LEU A 93 -16.08 5.94 2.80
C LEU A 93 -17.53 5.60 2.46
N ASN A 94 -17.77 4.64 1.57
CA ASN A 94 -19.11 4.25 1.16
C ASN A 94 -19.93 3.54 2.26
N SER A 95 -19.30 2.92 3.25
CA SER A 95 -20.04 2.33 4.40
C SER A 95 -20.43 3.37 5.45
N VAL A 96 -19.80 4.54 5.42
CA VAL A 96 -19.99 5.63 6.40
C VAL A 96 -21.01 6.68 5.92
N TYR A 97 -21.38 6.66 4.64
CA TYR A 97 -22.45 7.47 4.04
C TYR A 97 -23.63 6.59 3.63
#